data_AF-A0A0E9XHR5-F1
#
_entry.id   AF-A0A0E9XHR5-F1
#
_cell.length_a   1.000
_cell.length_b   1.000
_cell.length_c   1.000
_cell.angle_alpha   90.00
_cell.angle_beta   90.00
_cell.angle_gamma   90.00
#
_symmetry.space_group_name_H-M   'P 1'
#
loop_
_entity.id
_entity.type
_entity.pdbx_description
1 polymer ?
#
loop_
_entity_poly.entity_id
_entity_poly.type
_entity_poly.pdbx_seq_one_letter_code
_entity_poly.pdbx_strand_id
1 'polypeptide(L)' 'MLASKQVNVKPLVTHRFPLEEAVQAFETTRQGLGVKVMLKCDPNDQNP' A
#
# COMPACT_ATOMS: atom_id res chain seq x y z
N MET A 1 -10.18 -17.86 -3.30
CA MET A 1 -8.73 -17.77 -3.03
C MET A 1 -8.41 -16.90 -1.82
N LEU A 2 -8.74 -15.59 -1.81
CA LEU A 2 -8.49 -14.71 -0.66
C LEU A 2 -9.39 -15.00 0.55
N ALA A 3 -10.71 -15.00 0.34
CA ALA A 3 -11.69 -15.33 1.41
C ALA A 3 -11.50 -16.76 1.94
N SER A 4 -11.13 -17.69 1.06
CA SER A 4 -10.78 -19.07 1.40
C SER A 4 -9.36 -19.25 1.93
N LYS A 5 -8.60 -18.16 2.14
CA LYS A 5 -7.23 -18.13 2.69
C LYS A 5 -6.20 -19.01 1.95
N GLN A 6 -6.46 -19.36 0.71
CA GLN A 6 -5.53 -20.15 -0.12
C GLN A 6 -4.29 -19.35 -0.52
N VAL A 7 -4.33 -18.02 -0.46
CA VAL A 7 -3.20 -17.13 -0.74
C VAL A 7 -3.19 -15.98 0.28
N ASN A 8 -2.03 -15.72 0.88
CA ASN A 8 -1.81 -14.56 1.77
C ASN A 8 -1.02 -13.47 1.05
N VAL A 9 -1.72 -12.45 0.55
CA VAL A 9 -1.10 -11.32 -0.17
C VAL A 9 -0.70 -10.16 0.73
N LYS A 10 -1.08 -10.19 2.03
CA LYS A 10 -0.80 -9.08 2.96
C LYS A 10 0.69 -8.69 3.01
N PRO A 11 1.67 -9.63 2.98
CA PRO A 11 3.09 -9.27 3.01
C PRO A 11 3.59 -8.49 1.79
N LEU A 12 2.85 -8.47 0.68
CA LEU A 12 3.26 -7.71 -0.51
C LEU A 12 3.14 -6.20 -0.27
N VAL A 13 2.20 -5.75 0.58
CA VAL A 13 2.02 -4.33 0.91
C VAL A 13 3.09 -3.93 1.91
N THR A 14 4.14 -3.25 1.43
CA THR A 14 5.26 -2.81 2.26
C THR A 14 5.12 -1.38 2.76
N HIS A 15 4.38 -0.52 2.05
CA HIS A 15 4.17 0.87 2.42
C HIS A 15 2.71 1.30 2.20
N ARG A 16 2.24 2.22 3.03
CA ARG A 16 0.94 2.90 2.91
C ARG A 16 1.17 4.39 3.07
N PHE A 17 0.56 5.18 2.21
CA PHE A 17 0.59 6.65 2.26
C PHE A 17 -0.84 7.18 2.15
N PRO A 18 -1.19 8.28 2.81
CA PRO A 18 -2.41 9.01 2.50
C PRO A 18 -2.31 9.64 1.09
N LEU A 19 -3.43 10.00 0.47
CA LEU A 19 -3.46 10.51 -0.90
C LEU A 19 -2.64 11.80 -1.07
N GLU A 20 -2.62 12.64 -0.04
CA GLU A 20 -1.91 13.91 0.01
C GLU A 20 -0.39 13.72 -0.15
N GLU A 21 0.13 12.54 0.19
CA GLU A 21 1.54 12.16 0.09
C GLU A 21 1.86 11.36 -1.19
N ALA A 22 1.00 11.41 -2.22
CA ALA A 22 1.19 10.65 -3.45
C ALA A 22 2.59 10.85 -4.08
N VAL A 23 3.11 12.08 -4.09
CA VAL A 23 4.46 12.36 -4.63
C VAL A 23 5.53 11.54 -3.91
N GLN A 24 5.48 11.46 -2.58
CA GLN A 24 6.41 10.66 -1.78
C GLN A 24 6.21 9.15 -2.01
N ALA A 25 4.98 8.70 -2.21
CA ALA A 25 4.67 7.31 -2.54
C ALA A 25 5.29 6.89 -3.89
N PHE A 26 5.25 7.79 -4.88
CA PHE A 26 5.90 7.57 -6.18
C PHE A 26 7.43 7.61 -6.07
N GLU A 27 8.00 8.51 -5.27
CA GLU A 27 9.45 8.51 -5.00
C GLU A 27 9.89 7.21 -4.30
N THR A 28 9.12 6.71 -3.34
CA THR A 28 9.37 5.42 -2.67
C THR A 28 9.39 4.27 -3.68
N THR A 29 8.45 4.29 -4.63
CA THR A 29 8.39 3.32 -5.73
C THR A 29 9.62 3.45 -6.65
N ARG A 30 10.01 4.67 -7.01
CA ARG A 30 11.18 4.96 -7.87
C ARG A 30 12.50 4.50 -7.23
N GLN A 31 12.64 4.65 -5.92
CA GLN A 31 13.83 4.22 -5.17
C GLN A 31 13.91 2.70 -4.98
N GLY A 32 12.85 1.95 -5.31
CA GLY A 32 12.83 0.49 -5.14
C GLY A 32 12.75 0.04 -3.67
N LEU A 33 12.35 0.92 -2.76
CA LEU A 33 12.28 0.65 -1.32
C LEU A 33 10.99 -0.12 -0.95
N GLY A 34 10.67 -1.23 -1.62
CA GLY A 34 9.46 -2.00 -1.31
C GLY A 34 8.94 -2.87 -2.44
N VAL A 35 7.76 -3.47 -2.23
CA VAL A 35 7.09 -4.34 -3.21
C VAL A 35 5.79 -3.69 -3.70
N LYS A 36 4.79 -3.54 -2.82
CA LYS A 36 3.53 -2.84 -3.13
C LYS A 36 3.37 -1.63 -2.20
N VAL A 37 3.35 -0.46 -2.81
CA VAL A 37 2.96 0.81 -2.17
C VAL A 37 1.46 1.01 -2.38
N MET A 38 0.74 1.35 -1.32
CA MET A 38 -0.71 1.62 -1.36
C MET A 38 -1.00 3.07 -1.00
N LEU A 39 -1.89 3.71 -1.75
CA LEU A 39 -2.47 5.00 -1.39
C LEU A 39 -3.82 4.82 -0.70
N LYS A 40 -4.04 5.57 0.37
CA LYS A 40 -5.28 5.61 1.15
C LYS A 40 -6.01 6.91 0.84
N CYS A 41 -7.11 6.80 0.12
CA CYS A 41 -7.83 7.96 -0.42
C CYS A 41 -8.99 8.43 0.47
N ASP A 42 -9.38 7.67 1.48
CA ASP A 42 -10.41 8.08 2.43
C ASP A 42 -9.76 8.74 3.66
N PRO A 43 -9.93 10.06 3.87
CA PRO A 43 -9.35 10.74 5.03
C PRO A 43 -9.88 10.21 6.37
N ASN A 44 -11.05 9.57 6.38
CA ASN A 44 -11.69 9.04 7.58
C ASN A 44 -11.31 7.59 7.88
N ASP A 45 -10.75 6.85 6.90
CA ASP A 45 -10.29 5.47 7.10
C ASP A 45 -8.95 5.19 6.40
N GLN A 46 -7.92 5.07 7.24
CA GLN A 46 -6.54 4.79 6.84
C GLN A 46 -6.12 3.34 7.15
N ASN A 47 -7.03 2.50 7.66
CA ASN A 47 -6.74 1.12 8.03
C ASN A 47 -6.49 0.23 6.80
N PRO A 48 -5.73 -0.88 6.92
CA PRO A 48 -5.42 -1.81 5.83
C PRO A 48 -6.59 -2.23 4.96
#